data_AF-A0A0A7EIV5-F1
#
_entry.id   AF-A0A0A7EIV5-F1
#
_cell.length_a   1.000
_cell.length_b   1.000
_cell.length_c   1.000
_cell.angle_alpha   90.00
_cell.angle_beta   90.00
_cell.angle_gamma   90.00
#
_symmetry.space_group_name_H-M   'P 1'
#
loop_
_entity.id
_entity.type
_entity.pdbx_description
1 polymer ?
#
loop_
_entity_poly.entity_id
_entity_poly.type
_entity_poly.pdbx_seq_one_letter_code
_entity_poly.pdbx_strand_id
1 'polypeptide(L)'
;MNIETLCENIYEDLEGYISSIESTYMGVSFTYETDHWDEHDKRVRFKIECEGVAESTLNLDAGGTFKLLNEHPILDEYTGDSGSLFFSSKPENPNEIIGLLYSAHLSYFGEWRELSKYLNTNISFGELLSSGNGSLATAPIKVLEIYKKAVSDYLKVNIIKSHANDGGFQLLLVEDTYIVCKKISVKYC
;
A
#
# COMPACT_ATOMS: atom_id res chain seq x y z
N MET A 1 -5.88 -24.87 -8.36
CA MET A 1 -4.94 -23.96 -9.02
C MET A 1 -4.29 -23.11 -7.92
N ASN A 2 -3.04 -22.70 -8.07
CA ASN A 2 -2.43 -21.72 -7.17
C ASN A 2 -2.65 -20.30 -7.71
N ILE A 3 -2.29 -19.29 -6.92
CA ILE A 3 -2.49 -17.89 -7.30
C ILE A 3 -1.53 -17.44 -8.40
N GLU A 4 -0.33 -18.01 -8.45
CA GLU A 4 0.68 -17.70 -9.45
C GLU A 4 0.20 -18.07 -10.85
N THR A 5 -0.33 -19.28 -11.03
CA THR A 5 -0.93 -19.69 -12.30
C THR A 5 -2.12 -18.82 -12.67
N LEU A 6 -2.94 -18.37 -11.71
CA LEU A 6 -4.03 -17.44 -12.02
C LEU A 6 -3.47 -16.10 -12.55
N CYS A 7 -2.46 -15.53 -11.89
CA CYS A 7 -1.84 -14.27 -12.32
C CYS A 7 -1.21 -14.36 -13.72
N GLU A 8 -0.63 -15.51 -14.08
CA GLU A 8 -0.04 -15.73 -15.41
C GLU A 8 -1.09 -15.80 -16.53
N ASN A 9 -2.33 -16.17 -16.21
CA ASN A 9 -3.38 -16.42 -17.19
C ASN A 9 -4.45 -15.33 -17.25
N ILE A 10 -4.53 -14.43 -16.27
CA ILE A 10 -5.48 -13.30 -16.27
C ILE A 10 -4.81 -12.04 -16.84
N TYR A 11 -5.24 -11.64 -18.03
CA TYR A 11 -4.80 -10.43 -18.73
C TYR A 11 -5.99 -9.55 -19.18
N GLU A 12 -5.70 -8.32 -19.61
CA GLU A 12 -6.69 -7.23 -19.79
C GLU A 12 -7.88 -7.59 -20.70
N ASP A 13 -7.69 -8.48 -21.68
CA ASP A 13 -8.71 -8.79 -22.69
C ASP A 13 -9.75 -9.86 -22.27
N LEU A 14 -9.68 -10.39 -21.04
CA LEU A 14 -10.55 -11.52 -20.61
C LEU A 14 -11.88 -11.10 -19.96
N GLU A 15 -12.34 -9.87 -20.19
CA GLU A 15 -13.58 -9.28 -19.64
C GLU A 15 -13.82 -9.62 -18.16
N GLY A 16 -12.75 -9.61 -17.37
CA GLY A 16 -12.77 -10.11 -16.01
C GLY A 16 -13.22 -9.05 -15.01
N TYR A 17 -13.97 -9.45 -13.98
CA TYR A 17 -14.42 -8.56 -12.91
C TYR A 17 -14.69 -9.29 -11.59
N ILE A 18 -14.59 -8.57 -10.47
CA ILE A 18 -15.01 -9.05 -9.15
C ILE A 18 -16.53 -8.96 -9.01
N SER A 19 -17.21 -10.10 -8.88
CA SER A 19 -18.67 -10.18 -8.78
C SER A 19 -19.20 -10.23 -7.34
N SER A 20 -18.36 -10.59 -6.37
CA SER A 20 -18.72 -10.59 -4.95
C SER A 20 -17.51 -10.45 -4.05
N ILE A 21 -17.66 -9.76 -2.92
CA ILE A 21 -16.65 -9.68 -1.85
C ILE A 21 -17.30 -10.02 -0.52
N GLU A 22 -16.66 -10.90 0.24
CA GLU A 22 -17.08 -11.29 1.59
C GLU A 22 -15.92 -11.06 2.56
N SER A 23 -16.18 -10.25 3.60
CA SER A 23 -15.22 -9.99 4.67
C SER A 23 -15.68 -10.66 5.96
N THR A 24 -14.79 -11.44 6.57
CA THR A 24 -15.04 -12.13 7.84
C THR A 24 -13.89 -11.88 8.81
N TYR A 25 -14.03 -12.35 10.06
CA TYR A 25 -12.93 -12.30 11.02
C TYR A 25 -11.71 -13.16 10.60
N MET A 26 -11.88 -14.12 9.68
CA MET A 26 -10.79 -14.99 9.20
C MET A 26 -10.01 -14.37 8.02
N GLY A 27 -10.57 -13.35 7.36
CA GLY A 27 -9.98 -12.75 6.18
C GLY A 27 -11.04 -12.26 5.19
N VAL A 28 -10.60 -12.05 3.94
CA VAL A 28 -11.43 -11.57 2.83
C VAL A 28 -11.47 -12.65 1.76
N SER A 29 -12.63 -12.91 1.20
CA SER A 29 -12.76 -13.72 0.00
C SER A 29 -13.54 -12.98 -1.06
N PHE A 30 -13.21 -13.22 -2.34
CA PHE A 30 -13.92 -12.61 -3.45
C PHE A 30 -14.07 -13.59 -4.60
N THR A 31 -15.11 -13.35 -5.40
CA THR A 31 -15.39 -14.12 -6.61
C THR A 31 -14.97 -13.29 -7.81
N TYR A 32 -14.13 -13.85 -8.67
CA TYR A 32 -13.71 -13.25 -9.93
C TYR A 32 -14.27 -14.04 -11.10
N GLU A 33 -14.90 -13.35 -12.05
CA GLU A 33 -15.54 -13.93 -13.23
C GLU A 33 -14.90 -13.36 -14.48
N THR A 34 -14.53 -14.22 -15.42
CA THR A 34 -13.72 -13.86 -16.60
C THR A 34 -13.90 -14.91 -17.69
N ASP A 35 -13.54 -14.58 -18.92
CA ASP A 35 -13.48 -15.55 -20.01
C ASP A 35 -12.26 -16.46 -19.83
N HIS A 36 -12.41 -17.74 -20.20
CA HIS A 36 -11.31 -18.68 -20.10
C HIS A 36 -10.21 -18.33 -21.12
N TRP A 37 -8.97 -18.20 -20.66
CA TRP A 37 -7.84 -17.76 -21.47
C TRP A 37 -7.50 -18.66 -22.67
N ASP A 38 -7.87 -19.94 -22.63
CA ASP A 38 -7.75 -20.88 -23.76
C ASP A 38 -9.08 -21.14 -24.51
N GLU A 39 -10.22 -20.86 -23.87
CA GLU A 39 -11.56 -21.20 -24.38
C GLU A 39 -12.44 -19.95 -24.30
N HIS A 40 -12.18 -18.95 -25.15
CA HIS A 40 -12.79 -17.62 -25.03
C HIS A 40 -14.34 -17.59 -25.03
N ASP A 41 -15.02 -18.62 -25.55
CA ASP A 41 -16.49 -18.75 -25.48
C ASP A 41 -17.02 -19.24 -24.12
N LYS A 42 -16.12 -19.51 -23.16
CA LYS A 42 -16.45 -20.12 -21.87
C LYS A 42 -16.11 -19.16 -20.73
N ARG A 43 -17.14 -18.77 -19.98
CA ARG A 43 -17.01 -18.05 -18.71
C ARG A 43 -16.50 -18.98 -17.62
N VAL A 44 -15.52 -18.54 -16.85
CA VAL A 44 -15.06 -19.21 -15.62
C VAL A 44 -15.18 -18.32 -14.42
N ARG A 45 -15.33 -18.97 -13.26
CA ARG A 45 -15.45 -18.32 -11.97
C ARG A 45 -14.42 -18.89 -11.00
N PHE A 46 -13.76 -17.98 -10.29
CA PHE A 46 -12.79 -18.30 -9.26
C PHE A 46 -13.25 -17.71 -7.94
N LYS A 47 -13.18 -18.50 -6.87
CA LYS A 47 -13.19 -17.98 -5.51
C LYS A 47 -11.75 -17.85 -5.02
N ILE A 48 -11.37 -16.62 -4.70
CA ILE A 48 -10.07 -16.28 -4.12
C ILE A 48 -10.29 -16.01 -2.63
N GLU A 49 -9.56 -16.71 -1.78
CA GLU A 49 -9.64 -16.57 -0.31
C GLU A 49 -8.28 -16.08 0.21
N CYS A 50 -8.31 -14.94 0.92
CA CYS A 50 -7.15 -14.27 1.49
C CYS A 50 -7.20 -14.32 3.02
N GLU A 51 -6.17 -14.89 3.65
CA GLU A 51 -6.06 -15.03 5.10
C GLU A 51 -5.02 -14.08 5.70
N GLY A 52 -5.24 -13.67 6.95
CA GLY A 52 -4.36 -12.73 7.63
C GLY A 52 -4.28 -11.39 6.88
N VAL A 53 -5.43 -10.87 6.46
CA VAL A 53 -5.55 -9.62 5.71
C VAL A 53 -5.21 -8.44 6.60
N ALA A 54 -4.32 -7.57 6.14
CA ALA A 54 -3.95 -6.33 6.83
C ALA A 54 -4.59 -5.09 6.18
N GLU A 55 -4.78 -5.08 4.87
CA GLU A 55 -5.36 -3.97 4.11
C GLU A 55 -6.04 -4.53 2.85
N SER A 56 -7.17 -3.94 2.46
CA SER A 56 -7.88 -4.29 1.23
C SER A 56 -8.59 -3.06 0.68
N THR A 57 -8.40 -2.80 -0.61
CA THR A 57 -9.10 -1.75 -1.37
C THR A 57 -9.98 -2.33 -2.48
N LEU A 58 -10.13 -3.66 -2.51
CA LEU A 58 -10.98 -4.36 -3.47
C LEU A 58 -12.39 -3.76 -3.50
N ASN A 59 -12.91 -3.60 -4.71
CA ASN A 59 -14.28 -3.18 -4.96
C ASN A 59 -14.93 -4.10 -5.99
N LEU A 60 -16.26 -4.04 -6.07
CA LEU A 60 -16.99 -4.74 -7.12
C LEU A 60 -16.66 -4.10 -8.46
N ASP A 61 -16.72 -4.91 -9.51
CA ASP A 61 -16.40 -4.51 -10.89
C ASP A 61 -14.90 -4.26 -11.16
N ALA A 62 -14.03 -4.26 -10.13
CA ALA A 62 -12.58 -4.28 -10.33
C ALA A 62 -12.20 -5.47 -11.23
N GLY A 63 -11.46 -5.19 -12.30
CA GLY A 63 -11.25 -6.13 -13.40
C GLY A 63 -9.80 -6.27 -13.80
N GLY A 64 -9.58 -6.74 -15.02
CA GLY A 64 -8.25 -6.72 -15.63
C GLY A 64 -7.22 -7.65 -14.98
N THR A 65 -5.95 -7.25 -15.01
CA THR A 65 -4.82 -8.13 -14.68
C THR A 65 -4.64 -8.38 -13.18
N PHE A 66 -4.15 -9.56 -12.86
CA PHE A 66 -3.73 -9.92 -11.50
C PHE A 66 -2.21 -9.87 -11.41
N LYS A 67 -1.68 -9.28 -10.33
CA LYS A 67 -0.23 -9.31 -10.04
C LYS A 67 0.00 -9.65 -8.58
N LEU A 68 0.72 -10.74 -8.35
CA LEU A 68 1.23 -11.09 -7.03
C LEU A 68 2.62 -10.48 -6.84
N LEU A 69 2.75 -9.59 -5.86
CA LEU A 69 3.98 -8.87 -5.57
C LEU A 69 4.45 -9.16 -4.15
N ASN A 70 5.75 -9.40 -4.01
CA ASN A 70 6.44 -9.50 -2.71
C ASN A 70 7.21 -8.22 -2.36
N GLU A 71 7.33 -7.31 -3.34
CA GLU A 71 7.96 -5.99 -3.18
C GLU A 71 7.07 -4.94 -3.84
N HIS A 72 6.60 -3.99 -3.05
CA HIS A 72 5.81 -2.84 -3.52
C HIS A 72 5.83 -1.77 -2.41
N PRO A 73 5.80 -0.46 -2.71
CA PRO A 73 5.76 0.58 -1.67
C PRO A 73 4.69 0.37 -0.60
N ILE A 74 3.51 -0.15 -0.99
CA ILE A 74 2.42 -0.50 -0.06
C ILE A 74 2.83 -1.53 0.99
N LEU A 75 3.68 -2.51 0.62
CA LEU A 75 4.12 -3.59 1.49
C LEU A 75 5.12 -3.17 2.56
N ASP A 76 5.79 -2.03 2.40
CA ASP A 76 6.79 -1.58 3.39
C ASP A 76 6.17 -1.36 4.78
N GLU A 77 4.87 -1.04 4.84
CA GLU A 77 4.10 -0.88 6.08
C GLU A 77 3.92 -2.20 6.85
N TYR A 78 4.04 -3.33 6.16
CA TYR A 78 3.73 -4.65 6.68
C TYR A 78 4.96 -5.56 6.79
N THR A 79 6.05 -5.21 6.12
CA THR A 79 7.23 -6.09 5.96
C THR A 79 8.52 -5.51 6.54
N GLY A 80 8.54 -4.23 6.95
CA GLY A 80 9.76 -3.54 7.39
C GLY A 80 9.75 -3.04 8.84
N ASP A 81 10.90 -2.49 9.24
CA ASP A 81 11.03 -1.67 10.44
C ASP A 81 10.18 -0.41 10.32
N SER A 82 9.55 -0.01 11.42
CA SER A 82 8.83 1.26 11.57
C SER A 82 9.55 2.19 12.54
N GLY A 83 9.27 3.48 12.43
CA GLY A 83 9.83 4.49 13.32
C GLY A 83 9.13 5.83 13.20
N SER A 84 9.77 6.86 13.71
CA SER A 84 9.32 8.24 13.57
C SER A 84 10.47 9.17 13.16
N LEU A 85 10.16 10.12 12.29
CA LEU A 85 11.07 11.19 11.87
C LEU A 85 10.82 12.43 12.74
N PHE A 86 11.84 12.82 13.49
CA PHE A 86 11.82 14.01 14.34
C PHE A 86 12.64 15.13 13.72
N PHE A 87 12.29 16.37 14.06
CA PHE A 87 13.05 17.56 13.70
C PHE A 87 13.35 18.42 14.94
N SER A 88 14.43 19.21 14.88
CA SER A 88 14.91 20.05 15.99
C SER A 88 15.45 21.42 15.56
N SER A 89 14.96 21.94 14.43
CA SER A 89 15.20 23.29 13.98
C SER A 89 13.94 23.91 13.38
N LYS A 90 13.87 25.25 13.36
CA LYS A 90 12.78 25.97 12.70
C LYS A 90 13.12 26.19 11.22
N PRO A 91 12.25 25.82 10.26
CA PRO A 91 12.48 26.13 8.86
C PRO A 91 12.23 27.62 8.59
N GLU A 92 12.89 28.18 7.58
CA GLU A 92 12.62 29.55 7.13
C GLU A 92 11.21 29.67 6.51
N ASN A 93 10.80 28.66 5.75
CA ASN A 93 9.49 28.58 5.11
C ASN A 93 8.79 27.23 5.41
N PRO A 94 7.83 27.18 6.34
CA PRO A 94 7.08 25.96 6.65
C PRO A 94 6.36 25.33 5.46
N ASN A 95 5.87 26.14 4.51
CA ASN A 95 5.14 25.62 3.34
C ASN A 95 6.05 24.87 2.37
N GLU A 96 7.33 25.27 2.27
CA GLU A 96 8.32 24.61 1.43
C GLU A 96 8.57 23.17 1.90
N ILE A 97 8.61 22.96 3.23
CA ILE A 97 8.77 21.62 3.82
C ILE A 97 7.62 20.69 3.41
N ILE A 98 6.38 21.19 3.43
CA ILE A 98 5.21 20.40 3.01
C ILE A 98 5.33 20.01 1.54
N GLY A 99 5.71 20.95 0.68
CA GLY A 99 5.91 20.69 -0.75
C GLY A 99 6.98 19.64 -1.02
N LEU A 100 8.11 19.70 -0.31
CA LEU A 100 9.20 18.72 -0.41
C LEU A 100 8.75 17.32 0.03
N LEU A 101 8.05 17.23 1.17
CA LEU A 101 7.50 15.96 1.65
C LEU A 101 6.47 15.38 0.69
N TYR A 102 5.57 16.21 0.16
CA TYR A 102 4.58 15.77 -0.82
C TYR A 102 5.22 15.27 -2.11
N SER A 103 6.18 16.02 -2.67
CA SER A 103 6.89 15.59 -3.88
C SER A 103 7.65 14.29 -3.66
N ALA A 104 8.33 14.14 -2.52
CA ALA A 104 9.06 12.93 -2.19
C ALA A 104 8.11 11.74 -1.98
N HIS A 105 6.98 11.95 -1.31
CA HIS A 105 5.95 10.94 -1.11
C HIS A 105 5.35 10.46 -2.44
N LEU A 106 4.89 11.40 -3.27
CA LEU A 106 4.28 11.11 -4.57
C LEU A 106 5.27 10.36 -5.49
N SER A 107 6.55 10.72 -5.44
CA SER A 107 7.58 10.01 -6.22
C SER A 107 7.78 8.54 -5.80
N TYR A 108 7.42 8.20 -4.56
CA TYR A 108 7.61 6.86 -4.01
C TYR A 108 6.35 6.00 -4.09
N PHE A 109 5.21 6.57 -3.70
CA PHE A 109 3.93 5.86 -3.63
C PHE A 109 3.07 6.04 -4.88
N GLY A 110 3.34 7.02 -5.74
CA GLY A 110 2.37 7.43 -6.76
C GLY A 110 1.02 7.76 -6.10
N GLU A 111 -0.05 7.23 -6.67
CA GLU A 111 -1.42 7.41 -6.17
C GLU A 111 -1.84 6.31 -5.17
N TRP A 112 -0.96 5.35 -4.86
CA TRP A 112 -1.32 4.18 -4.05
C TRP A 112 -1.55 4.49 -2.57
N ARG A 113 -0.98 5.60 -2.07
CA ARG A 113 -1.06 5.97 -0.65
C ARG A 113 -1.04 7.47 -0.49
N GLU A 114 -1.80 7.95 0.49
CA GLU A 114 -1.84 9.38 0.81
C GLU A 114 -0.74 9.77 1.80
N LEU A 115 -0.18 10.97 1.61
CA LEU A 115 0.80 11.56 2.53
C LEU A 115 0.25 11.70 3.96
N SER A 116 -1.03 12.04 4.07
CA SER A 116 -1.77 12.21 5.33
C SER A 116 -1.66 11.00 6.26
N LYS A 117 -1.52 9.79 5.70
CA LYS A 117 -1.39 8.53 6.45
C LYS A 117 -0.16 8.51 7.36
N TYR A 118 0.91 9.23 7.00
CA TYR A 118 2.19 9.19 7.72
C TYR A 118 2.52 10.46 8.48
N LEU A 119 2.02 11.61 8.05
CA LEU A 119 2.33 12.87 8.73
C LEU A 119 1.70 12.93 10.12
N ASN A 120 2.37 13.65 11.01
CA ASN A 120 1.79 13.99 12.30
C ASN A 120 0.74 15.10 12.11
N THR A 121 -0.54 14.72 12.16
CA THR A 121 -1.69 15.60 11.96
C THR A 121 -2.36 16.03 13.28
N ASN A 122 -1.72 15.81 14.43
CA ASN A 122 -2.29 16.16 15.74
C ASN A 122 -2.47 17.67 15.95
N ILE A 123 -1.64 18.47 15.29
CA ILE A 123 -1.73 19.93 15.22
C ILE A 123 -1.55 20.36 13.77
N SER A 124 -1.86 21.62 13.44
CA SER A 124 -1.64 22.09 12.08
C SER A 124 -0.14 22.00 11.74
N PHE A 125 0.18 21.56 10.53
CA PHE A 125 1.58 21.33 10.15
C PHE A 125 2.41 22.62 10.16
N GLY A 126 1.76 23.76 9.87
CA GLY A 126 2.36 25.09 10.01
C GLY A 126 2.72 25.44 11.46
N GLU A 127 1.85 25.15 12.42
CA GLU A 127 2.14 25.35 13.86
C GLU A 127 3.24 24.41 14.34
N LEU A 128 3.21 23.13 13.92
CA LEU A 128 4.24 22.15 14.23
C LEU A 128 5.61 22.68 13.82
N LEU A 129 5.79 23.01 12.54
CA LEU A 129 7.05 23.51 12.01
C LEU A 129 7.47 24.84 12.66
N SER A 130 6.50 25.71 12.99
CA SER A 130 6.77 27.00 13.64
C SER A 130 7.33 26.87 15.05
N SER A 131 7.03 25.78 15.75
CA SER A 131 7.57 25.46 17.08
C SER A 131 9.06 25.09 17.06
N GLY A 132 9.60 24.73 15.89
CA GLY A 132 11.01 24.40 15.67
C GLY A 132 11.45 23.03 16.18
N ASN A 133 10.55 22.20 16.69
CA ASN A 133 10.84 20.81 17.02
C ASN A 133 9.57 19.94 17.04
N GLY A 134 9.72 18.62 16.90
CA GLY A 134 8.62 17.68 17.03
C GLY A 134 8.76 16.43 16.15
N SER A 135 7.71 15.61 16.11
CA SER A 135 7.61 14.48 15.18
C SER A 135 6.93 14.94 13.89
N LEU A 136 7.60 14.79 12.75
CA LEU A 136 7.06 15.08 11.42
C LEU A 136 6.17 13.95 10.92
N ALA A 137 6.60 12.70 11.11
CA ALA A 137 5.94 11.53 10.55
C ALA A 137 6.26 10.26 11.32
N THR A 138 5.34 9.30 11.27
CA THR A 138 5.53 7.92 11.71
C THR A 138 5.23 7.01 10.52
N ALA A 139 6.21 6.22 10.09
CA ALA A 139 6.12 5.42 8.87
C ALA A 139 7.19 4.31 8.88
N PRO A 140 7.18 3.42 7.86
CA PRO A 140 8.29 2.51 7.62
C PRO A 140 9.61 3.27 7.44
N ILE A 141 10.71 2.70 7.92
CA ILE A 141 12.03 3.36 7.88
C ILE A 141 12.41 3.79 6.46
N LYS A 142 12.08 2.98 5.45
CA LYS A 142 12.34 3.30 4.04
C LYS A 142 11.65 4.61 3.61
N VAL A 143 10.41 4.82 4.03
CA VAL A 143 9.64 6.05 3.78
C VAL A 143 10.25 7.23 4.55
N LEU A 144 10.63 7.01 5.82
CA LEU A 144 11.22 8.06 6.63
C LEU A 144 12.59 8.52 6.11
N GLU A 145 13.40 7.63 5.54
CA GLU A 145 14.67 8.00 4.90
C GLU A 145 14.45 8.84 3.65
N ILE A 146 13.40 8.57 2.87
CA ILE A 146 12.99 9.39 1.72
C ILE A 146 12.63 10.80 2.18
N TYR A 147 11.79 10.91 3.22
CA TYR A 147 11.40 12.21 3.78
C TYR A 147 12.58 12.96 4.38
N LYS A 148 13.42 12.26 5.16
CA LYS A 148 14.63 12.81 5.75
C LYS A 148 15.51 13.41 4.67
N LYS A 149 15.79 12.67 3.60
CA LYS A 149 16.59 13.16 2.48
C LYS A 149 15.98 14.42 1.85
N ALA A 150 14.66 14.46 1.66
CA ALA A 150 13.98 15.59 1.04
C ALA A 150 14.07 16.89 1.84
N VAL A 151 14.15 16.82 3.18
CA VAL A 151 14.10 18.01 4.05
C VAL A 151 15.41 18.32 4.77
N SER A 152 16.45 17.48 4.65
CA SER A 152 17.69 17.62 5.43
C SER A 152 18.46 18.92 5.19
N ASP A 153 18.31 19.54 4.01
CA ASP A 153 18.93 20.83 3.70
C ASP A 153 18.24 22.01 4.41
N TYR A 154 17.01 21.79 4.88
CA TYR A 154 16.15 22.82 5.48
C TYR A 154 15.87 22.59 6.97
N LEU A 155 16.01 21.35 7.44
CA LEU A 155 15.70 20.92 8.79
C LEU A 155 16.77 19.99 9.35
N LYS A 156 17.12 20.19 10.62
CA LYS A 156 17.84 19.19 11.42
C LYS A 156 16.87 18.08 11.78
N VAL A 157 17.07 16.91 11.20
CA VAL A 157 16.17 15.76 11.33
C VAL A 157 16.88 14.49 11.78
N ASN A 158 16.16 13.64 12.49
CA ASN A 158 16.64 12.33 12.90
C ASN A 158 15.51 11.29 12.92
N ILE A 159 15.84 10.03 12.63
CA ILE A 159 14.90 8.91 12.67
C ILE A 159 15.13 8.12 13.95
N ILE A 160 14.03 7.80 14.64
CA ILE A 160 14.02 6.91 15.79
C ILE A 160 13.23 5.66 15.40
N LYS A 161 13.90 4.49 15.40
CA LYS A 161 13.26 3.19 15.17
C LYS A 161 12.37 2.83 16.35
N SER A 162 11.20 2.23 16.09
CA SER A 162 10.26 1.82 17.14
C SER A 162 10.09 0.31 17.23
N HIS A 163 9.62 -0.34 16.17
CA HIS A 163 9.37 -1.78 16.15
C HIS A 163 9.59 -2.36 14.74
N ALA A 164 9.81 -3.68 14.70
CA ALA A 164 9.81 -4.45 13.46
C ALA A 164 8.44 -5.09 13.28
N ASN A 165 7.97 -5.14 12.04
CA ASN A 165 6.73 -5.84 11.69
C ASN A 165 6.98 -7.36 11.53
N ASP A 166 5.94 -8.15 11.80
CA ASP A 166 5.96 -9.63 11.73
C ASP A 166 6.24 -10.20 10.32
N GLY A 167 6.21 -9.36 9.28
CA GLY A 167 6.49 -9.75 7.91
C GLY A 167 5.53 -10.81 7.36
N GLY A 168 5.96 -11.47 6.27
CA GLY A 168 5.20 -12.55 5.62
C GLY A 168 3.95 -12.10 4.89
N PHE A 169 3.81 -10.80 4.63
CA PHE A 169 2.75 -10.24 3.81
C PHE A 169 3.15 -10.19 2.35
N GLN A 170 2.15 -10.40 1.50
CA GLN A 170 2.21 -10.31 0.04
C GLN A 170 1.05 -9.46 -0.45
N LEU A 171 1.22 -8.84 -1.62
CA LEU A 171 0.25 -7.94 -2.22
C LEU A 171 -0.30 -8.61 -3.47
N LEU A 172 -1.61 -8.84 -3.51
CA LEU A 172 -2.31 -9.16 -4.75
C LEU A 172 -2.94 -7.87 -5.29
N LEU A 173 -2.43 -7.39 -6.41
CA LEU A 173 -3.06 -6.32 -7.19
C LEU A 173 -4.11 -6.93 -8.11
N VAL A 174 -5.26 -6.27 -8.18
CA VAL A 174 -6.32 -6.48 -9.16
C VAL A 174 -6.57 -5.12 -9.81
N GLU A 175 -5.92 -4.91 -10.95
CA GLU A 175 -5.86 -3.62 -11.64
C GLU A 175 -5.33 -2.48 -10.73
N ASP A 176 -6.20 -1.56 -10.31
CA ASP A 176 -5.91 -0.41 -9.44
C ASP A 176 -6.31 -0.65 -7.97
N THR A 177 -6.88 -1.82 -7.68
CA THR A 177 -7.21 -2.26 -6.33
C THR A 177 -6.22 -3.30 -5.83
N TYR A 178 -6.22 -3.54 -4.53
CA TYR A 178 -5.29 -4.50 -3.95
C TYR A 178 -5.78 -5.12 -2.65
N ILE A 179 -5.11 -6.21 -2.28
CA ILE A 179 -5.20 -6.82 -0.96
C ILE A 179 -3.81 -7.19 -0.45
N VAL A 180 -3.54 -6.82 0.79
CA VAL A 180 -2.34 -7.22 1.53
C VAL A 180 -2.72 -8.32 2.51
N CYS A 181 -2.16 -9.51 2.34
CA CYS A 181 -2.49 -10.67 3.16
C CYS A 181 -1.28 -11.61 3.32
N LYS A 182 -1.39 -12.60 4.21
CA LYS A 182 -0.31 -13.58 4.44
C LYS A 182 -0.41 -14.81 3.56
N LYS A 183 -1.63 -15.17 3.13
CA LYS A 183 -1.89 -16.35 2.32
C LYS A 183 -3.05 -16.11 1.37
N ILE A 184 -2.95 -16.71 0.20
CA ILE A 184 -3.97 -16.68 -0.84
C ILE A 184 -4.24 -18.12 -1.30
N SER A 185 -5.51 -18.46 -1.48
CA SER A 185 -5.92 -19.72 -2.11
C SER A 185 -6.97 -19.48 -3.19
N VAL A 186 -6.96 -20.32 -4.23
CA VAL A 186 -7.83 -20.19 -5.41
C VAL A 186 -8.61 -21.48 -5.63
N LYS A 187 -9.92 -21.36 -5.78
CA LYS A 187 -10.85 -22.47 -6.06
C LYS A 187 -11.64 -22.17 -7.33
N TYR A 188 -11.75 -23.15 -8.23
CA TYR A 188 -12.75 -23.09 -9.29
C TYR A 188 -14.15 -23.24 -8.70
N CYS A 189 -15.09 -22.46 -9.22
CA CYS A 189 -16.51 -22.53 -8.84
C CYS A 189 -17.36 -23.07 -10.00
#